data_AF-A0AA44Z5Q2-F1
#
_entry.id   AF-A0AA44Z5Q2-F1
#
_cell.length_a   1.000
_cell.length_b   1.000
_cell.length_c   1.000
_cell.angle_alpha   90.00
_cell.angle_beta   90.00
_cell.angle_gamma   90.00
#
_symmetry.space_group_name_H-M   'P 1'
#
loop_
_entity.id
_entity.type
_entity.pdbx_description
1 polymer ?
#
loop_
_entity_poly.entity_id
_entity_poly.type
_entity_poly.pdbx_seq_one_letter_code
_entity_poly.pdbx_strand_id
1 'polypeptide(L)' 'EDPYGQCGFVVPPVSPEQVAIHLEWYYRHPESIQQFGDNGRNRIEAHYQLSGVVDSYRKLYLERGKKTWQG' A
#
# COMPACT_ATOMS: atom_id res chain seq x y z
N GLU A 1 -9.77 -10.80 1.10
CA GLU A 1 -8.61 -10.74 2.01
C GLU A 1 -7.45 -10.12 1.24
N ASP A 2 -6.56 -9.40 1.91
CA ASP A 2 -5.38 -8.81 1.28
C ASP A 2 -4.35 -9.89 0.95
N PRO A 3 -4.02 -10.14 -0.34
CA PRO A 3 -3.15 -11.25 -0.72
C PRO A 3 -1.69 -11.06 -0.29
N TYR A 4 -1.29 -9.85 0.12
CA TYR A 4 0.08 -9.53 0.50
C TYR A 4 0.32 -9.65 2.01
N GLY A 5 -0.72 -9.80 2.83
CA GLY A 5 -0.57 -9.85 4.30
C GLY A 5 -0.20 -8.51 4.94
N GLN A 6 0.09 -8.55 6.25
CA GLN A 6 0.39 -7.36 7.05
C GLN A 6 1.76 -6.75 6.70
N CYS A 7 1.83 -5.42 6.59
CA CYS A 7 3.07 -4.68 6.28
C CYS A 7 3.67 -3.94 7.49
N GLY A 8 3.02 -4.05 8.65
CA GLY A 8 3.37 -3.35 9.88
C GLY A 8 2.16 -3.11 10.76
N PHE A 9 2.32 -2.32 11.81
CA PHE A 9 1.26 -1.98 12.75
C PHE A 9 0.73 -0.57 12.51
N VAL A 10 -0.59 -0.39 12.68
CA VAL A 10 -1.21 0.93 12.71
C VAL A 10 -1.35 1.32 14.17
N VAL A 11 -0.76 2.46 14.53
CA VAL A 11 -0.85 3.03 15.88
C VAL A 11 -1.70 4.31 15.86
N PRO A 12 -2.47 4.58 16.93
CA PRO A 12 -3.13 5.88 17.08
C PRO A 12 -2.12 7.03 17.06
N PRO A 13 -2.51 8.21 16.55
CA PRO A 13 -1.66 9.39 16.64
C PRO A 13 -1.39 9.75 18.11
N VAL A 14 -0.19 10.26 18.38
CA VAL A 14 0.25 10.74 19.72
C VAL A 14 0.11 9.66 20.81
N SER A 15 0.48 8.41 20.50
CA SER A 15 0.54 7.33 21.49
C SER A 15 1.94 6.68 21.53
N PRO A 16 2.88 7.25 22.29
CA PRO A 16 4.22 6.68 22.43
C PRO A 16 4.19 5.28 23.08
N GLU A 17 3.22 5.00 23.94
CA GLU A 17 3.06 3.69 24.60
C GLU A 17 2.76 2.59 23.57
N GLN A 18 1.85 2.85 22.62
CA GLN A 18 1.51 1.89 21.57
C GLN A 18 2.70 1.65 20.63
N VAL A 19 3.46 2.70 20.32
CA VAL A 19 4.71 2.55 19.56
C VAL A 19 5.70 1.66 20.32
N ALA A 20 5.90 1.89 21.62
CA ALA A 20 6.81 1.09 22.44
C ALA A 20 6.41 -0.40 22.49
N ILE A 21 5.11 -0.69 22.63
CA ILE A 21 4.58 -2.06 22.60
C ILE A 21 4.95 -2.77 21.30
N HIS A 22 4.75 -2.12 20.15
CA HIS A 22 5.08 -2.74 18.87
C HIS A 22 6.58 -2.84 18.61
N LEU A 23 7.38 -1.92 19.13
CA LEU A 23 8.85 -2.04 19.09
C LEU A 23 9.33 -3.24 19.91
N GLU A 24 8.78 -3.45 21.11
CA GLU A 24 9.07 -4.66 21.90
C GLU A 24 8.63 -5.93 21.15
N TRP A 25 7.47 -5.88 20.49
CA TRP A 25 7.00 -7.00 19.69
C TRP A 25 7.98 -7.34 18.55
N TYR A 26 8.50 -6.36 17.81
CA TYR A 26 9.51 -6.59 16.78
C TYR A 26 10.82 -7.13 17.35
N TYR A 27 11.25 -6.66 18.52
CA TYR A 27 12.44 -7.18 19.20
C TYR A 27 12.30 -8.69 19.49
N ARG A 28 11.09 -9.14 19.81
CA ARG A 28 10.78 -10.55 20.08
C ARG A 28 10.53 -11.38 18.82
N HIS A 29 10.27 -10.75 17.67
CA HIS A 29 9.93 -11.41 16.38
C HIS A 29 10.73 -10.80 15.22
N PRO A 30 12.06 -10.88 15.23
CA PRO A 30 12.91 -10.21 14.24
C PRO A 30 12.66 -10.67 12.80
N GLU A 31 12.24 -11.92 12.58
CA GLU A 31 11.88 -12.46 11.27
C GLU A 31 10.71 -11.72 10.61
N SER A 32 9.81 -11.16 11.43
CA SER A 32 8.63 -10.44 10.95
C SER A 32 9.01 -9.12 10.29
N ILE A 33 10.19 -8.55 10.58
CA ILE A 33 10.67 -7.30 9.96
C ILE A 33 10.85 -7.50 8.45
N GLN A 34 11.52 -8.58 8.05
CA GLN A 34 11.74 -8.89 6.64
C GLN A 34 10.41 -9.21 5.95
N GLN A 35 9.60 -10.07 6.58
CA GLN A 35 8.29 -10.44 6.06
C GLN A 35 7.39 -9.21 5.80
N PHE A 36 7.29 -8.30 6.77
CA PHE A 36 6.47 -7.10 6.62
C PHE A 36 7.02 -6.15 5.55
N GLY A 37 8.35 -6.05 5.44
CA GLY A 37 9.01 -5.32 4.37
C GLY A 37 8.67 -5.86 2.98
N ASP A 38 8.76 -7.18 2.80
CA ASP A 38 8.46 -7.84 1.54
C ASP A 38 6.98 -7.72 1.18
N ASN A 39 6.09 -7.88 2.16
CA ASN A 39 4.65 -7.66 2.00
C ASN A 39 4.37 -6.22 1.50
N GLY A 40 5.00 -5.22 2.12
CA GLY A 40 4.87 -3.82 1.74
C GLY A 40 5.39 -3.54 0.33
N ARG A 41 6.56 -4.08 -0.01
CA ARG A 41 7.14 -3.95 -1.35
C ARG A 41 6.22 -4.55 -2.41
N ASN A 42 5.79 -5.80 -2.23
CA ASN A 42 4.91 -6.49 -3.18
C ASN A 42 3.60 -5.72 -3.41
N ARG A 43 3.03 -5.13 -2.34
CA ARG A 43 1.82 -4.31 -2.44
C ARG A 43 2.05 -3.03 -3.24
N ILE A 44 3.18 -2.35 -3.04
CA ILE A 44 3.55 -1.13 -3.78
C ILE A 44 3.80 -1.42 -5.25
N GLU A 45 4.52 -2.49 -5.56
CA GLU A 45 4.80 -2.92 -6.92
C GLU A 45 3.52 -3.26 -7.69
N ALA A 46 2.52 -3.86 -7.02
CA ALA A 46 1.27 -4.23 -7.65
C ALA A 46 0.29 -3.05 -7.87
N HIS A 47 0.22 -2.09 -6.95
CA HIS A 47 -0.91 -1.15 -6.91
C HIS A 47 -0.55 0.32 -6.96
N TYR A 48 0.63 0.71 -6.50
CA TYR A 48 0.96 2.13 -6.24
C TYR A 48 2.05 2.67 -7.16
N GLN A 49 2.28 2.02 -8.29
CA GLN A 49 3.22 2.48 -9.31
C GLN A 49 2.68 3.67 -10.09
N LEU A 50 3.54 4.66 -10.33
CA LEU A 50 3.19 5.86 -11.12
C LEU A 50 2.70 5.48 -12.53
N SER A 51 3.28 4.46 -13.13
CA SER A 51 2.83 3.91 -14.43
C SER A 51 1.36 3.49 -14.39
N GLY A 52 0.95 2.77 -13.34
CA GLY A 52 -0.44 2.37 -13.13
C GLY A 52 -1.39 3.55 -12.97
N VAL A 53 -0.94 4.62 -12.30
CA VAL A 53 -1.69 5.88 -12.21
C VAL A 53 -1.84 6.51 -13.59
N VAL A 54 -0.75 6.69 -14.33
CA VAL A 54 -0.77 7.27 -15.69
C VAL A 54 -1.71 6.51 -16.61
N ASP A 55 -1.65 5.18 -16.60
CA ASP A 55 -2.52 4.34 -17.41
C ASP A 55 -3.98 4.47 -17.02
N SER A 56 -4.28 4.59 -15.72
CA SER A 56 -5.64 4.84 -15.23
C SER A 56 -6.19 6.18 -15.73
N TYR A 57 -5.38 7.24 -15.68
CA TYR A 57 -5.77 8.54 -16.23
C TYR A 57 -5.95 8.50 -17.75
N ARG A 58 -5.04 7.86 -18.49
CA ARG A 58 -5.18 7.70 -19.95
C ARG A 58 -6.47 6.99 -20.32
N LYS A 59 -6.80 5.88 -19.65
CA LYS A 59 -8.06 5.15 -19.86
C LYS A 59 -9.26 6.06 -19.63
N LEU A 60 -9.28 6.80 -18.52
CA LEU A 60 -10.36 7.74 -18.19
C LEU A 60 -10.56 8.81 -19.28
N TYR A 61 -9.48 9.41 -19.78
CA TYR A 61 -9.55 10.42 -20.84
C TYR A 61 -9.99 9.83 -22.18
N LEU A 62 -9.54 8.62 -22.53
CA LEU A 62 -9.96 7.94 -23.75
C LEU A 62 -11.44 7.55 -23.69
N GLU A 63 -11.92 7.04 -22.56
CA GLU A 63 -13.33 6.69 -22.36
C GLU A 63 -14.24 7.92 -22.44
N ARG A 64 -13.85 9.03 -21.80
CA ARG A 64 -14.62 10.28 -21.84
C ARG A 64 -14.53 10.99 -23.19
N GLY A 65 -13.35 11.04 -23.79
CA GLY A 65 -13.13 11.64 -25.11
C GLY A 65 -13.87 10.91 -26.23
N LYS A 66 -13.99 9.58 -26.15
CA LYS A 66 -14.83 8.79 -27.08
C LYS A 66 -16.32 9.09 -26.93
N LYS A 67 -16.80 9.42 -25.73
CA LYS A 67 -18.20 9.80 -25.50
C LYS A 67 -18.56 11.18 -26.04
N THR A 68 -17.61 12.11 -26.13
CA THR A 68 -17.85 13.47 -26.66
C THR A 68 -17.82 13.55 -28.20
N TRP A 69 -17.28 12.55 -28.90
CA TRP A 69 -17.21 12.46 -30.37
C TRP A 69 -18.20 11.42 -30.94
N GLN A 70 -19.44 11.43 -30.43
CA GLN A 70 -20.58 10.68 -31.00
C GLN A 70 -21.82 11.57 -31.16
N GLY A 71 -21.60 12.87 -31.40
CA GLY A 71 -22.62 13.86 -31.72
C GLY A 71 -22.38 14.49 -33.08
#